data_AF-A0A939KKD6-F1
#
_entry.id   AF-A0A939KKD6-F1
#
_cell.length_a   1.000
_cell.length_b   1.000
_cell.length_c   1.000
_cell.angle_alpha   90.00
_cell.angle_beta   90.00
_cell.angle_gamma   90.00
#
_symmetry.space_group_name_H-M   'P 1'
#
loop_
_entity.id
_entity.type
_entity.pdbx_description
1 polymer ?
#
loop_
_entity_poly.entity_id
_entity_poly.type
_entity_poly.pdbx_seq_one_letter_code
_entity_poly.pdbx_strand_id
1 'polypeptide(L)'
;MTGSAGFEAMLDGITERVEAAIPGAAFKAMEHVRQVAVNRTPLEDGDLRTSASVVPTPEGANVVYDSVYSRYQEYEHLHHEVGQRLYLTTTIIGEAPKVMGILTSELGKAIG
;
A
#
# COMPACT_ATOMS: atom_id res chain seq x y z
N MET A 1 15.17 38.22 21.32
CA MET A 1 14.28 37.04 21.34
C MET A 1 14.07 36.61 19.91
N THR A 2 14.85 35.64 19.43
CA THR A 2 14.89 35.25 18.01
C THR A 2 15.04 33.73 17.82
N GLY A 3 15.10 32.97 18.92
CA GLY A 3 15.34 31.51 18.87
C GLY A 3 14.09 30.66 18.59
N SER A 4 12.90 31.04 19.07
CA SER A 4 11.69 30.22 18.87
C SER A 4 11.15 30.35 17.45
N ALA A 5 11.08 31.56 16.90
CA ALA A 5 10.57 31.80 15.54
C ALA A 5 11.36 31.06 14.45
N GLY A 6 12.69 30.94 14.61
CA GLY A 6 13.52 30.17 13.68
C GLY A 6 13.33 28.65 13.80
N PHE A 7 13.03 28.16 15.01
CA PHE A 7 12.74 26.74 15.24
C PHE A 7 11.34 26.36 14.75
N GLU A 8 10.34 27.21 14.98
CA GLU A 8 8.96 27.05 14.48
C GLU A 8 8.96 26.96 12.95
N ALA A 9 9.61 27.89 12.26
CA ALA A 9 9.72 27.87 10.80
C ALA A 9 10.42 26.60 10.25
N MET A 10 11.39 26.03 11.01
CA MET A 10 12.02 24.77 10.65
C MET A 10 11.05 23.59 10.77
N LEU A 11 10.25 23.55 11.84
CA LEU A 11 9.24 22.49 12.04
C LEU A 11 8.14 22.55 10.99
N ASP A 12 7.69 23.75 10.62
CA ASP A 12 6.71 23.95 9.54
C ASP A 12 7.26 23.39 8.22
N GLY A 13 8.52 23.73 7.88
CA GLY A 13 9.17 23.20 6.68
C GLY A 13 9.44 21.69 6.72
N ILE A 14 9.56 21.06 7.89
CA ILE A 14 9.59 19.59 8.00
C ILE A 14 8.19 19.02 7.75
N THR A 15 7.17 19.62 8.36
CA THR A 15 5.78 19.19 8.24
C THR A 15 5.34 19.20 6.78
N GLU A 16 5.54 20.31 6.08
CA GLU A 16 5.22 20.44 4.64
C GLU A 16 5.92 19.38 3.78
N ARG A 17 7.20 19.09 4.05
CA ARG A 17 7.95 18.07 3.32
C ARG A 17 7.43 16.66 3.58
N VAL A 18 7.09 16.35 4.83
CA VAL A 18 6.52 15.05 5.19
C VAL A 18 5.15 14.88 4.55
N GLU A 19 4.28 15.88 4.62
CA GLU A 19 2.94 15.86 3.99
C GLU A 19 3.03 15.66 2.48
N ALA A 20 3.93 16.38 1.80
CA ALA A 20 4.17 16.22 0.37
C ALA A 20 4.69 14.83 -0.01
N ALA A 21 5.35 14.12 0.91
CA ALA A 21 5.88 12.77 0.68
C ALA A 21 4.83 11.65 0.87
N ILE A 22 3.73 11.92 1.58
CA ILE A 22 2.69 10.91 1.92
C ILE A 22 2.18 10.16 0.67
N PRO A 23 1.76 10.82 -0.43
CA PRO A 23 1.21 10.11 -1.58
C PRO A 23 2.20 9.12 -2.21
N GLY A 24 3.47 9.53 -2.35
CA GLY A 24 4.53 8.69 -2.90
C GLY A 24 4.89 7.53 -1.98
N ALA A 25 4.93 7.76 -0.67
CA ALA A 25 5.17 6.73 0.33
C ALA A 25 4.04 5.70 0.34
N ALA A 26 2.78 6.15 0.33
CA ALA A 26 1.60 5.29 0.29
C ALA A 26 1.56 4.44 -0.99
N PHE A 27 1.82 5.04 -2.15
CA PHE A 27 1.87 4.31 -3.41
C PHE A 27 2.93 3.20 -3.40
N LYS A 28 4.16 3.50 -2.96
CA LYS A 28 5.24 2.49 -2.86
C LYS A 28 4.89 1.37 -1.90
N ALA A 29 4.29 1.71 -0.76
CA ALA A 29 3.87 0.71 0.22
C ALA A 29 2.78 -0.22 -0.34
N MET A 30 1.81 0.32 -1.07
CA MET A 30 0.76 -0.48 -1.70
C MET A 30 1.26 -1.26 -2.91
N GLU A 31 2.27 -0.77 -3.63
CA GLU A 31 2.91 -1.52 -4.72
C GLU A 31 3.60 -2.77 -4.20
N HIS A 32 4.22 -2.72 -3.01
CA HIS A 32 4.69 -3.93 -2.32
C HIS A 32 3.54 -4.90 -2.03
N VAL A 33 2.43 -4.41 -1.47
CA VAL A 33 1.25 -5.24 -1.19
C VAL A 33 0.72 -5.88 -2.48
N ARG A 34 0.60 -5.13 -3.57
CA ARG A 34 0.17 -5.65 -4.88
C ARG A 34 1.09 -6.77 -5.36
N GLN A 35 2.40 -6.58 -5.32
CA GLN A 35 3.38 -7.58 -5.77
C GLN A 35 3.28 -8.89 -4.99
N VAL A 36 3.09 -8.81 -3.67
CA VAL A 36 2.92 -10.00 -2.83
C VAL A 36 1.54 -10.64 -3.06
N ALA A 37 0.48 -9.82 -3.11
CA ALA A 37 -0.89 -10.29 -3.25
C ALA A 37 -1.10 -11.02 -4.59
N VAL A 38 -0.53 -10.54 -5.69
CA VAL A 38 -0.61 -11.17 -7.03
C VAL A 38 -0.13 -12.62 -7.01
N ASN A 39 0.93 -12.92 -6.24
CA ASN A 39 1.45 -14.28 -6.13
C ASN A 39 0.54 -15.21 -5.31
N ARG A 40 -0.29 -14.63 -4.44
CA ARG A 40 -1.28 -15.33 -3.60
C ARG A 40 -2.65 -15.42 -4.25
N THR A 41 -2.95 -14.56 -5.21
CA THR A 41 -4.22 -14.54 -5.95
C THR A 41 -4.44 -15.86 -6.71
N PRO A 42 -5.66 -16.43 -6.69
CA PRO A 42 -6.00 -17.64 -7.42
C PRO A 42 -5.71 -17.57 -8.93
N LEU A 43 -5.39 -18.72 -9.54
CA LEU A 43 -5.11 -18.86 -10.98
C LEU A 43 -6.06 -19.88 -11.65
N GLU A 44 -7.36 -19.75 -11.42
CA GLU A 44 -8.35 -20.69 -11.95
C GLU A 44 -8.87 -20.24 -13.32
N ASP A 45 -9.54 -19.08 -13.36
CA ASP A 45 -10.14 -18.52 -14.57
C ASP A 45 -9.64 -17.09 -14.82
N GLY A 46 -8.65 -16.98 -15.71
CA GLY A 46 -8.29 -15.72 -16.36
C GLY A 46 -7.67 -14.61 -15.48
N ASP A 47 -7.73 -13.41 -16.05
CA ASP A 47 -6.89 -12.20 -15.87
C ASP A 47 -6.80 -11.58 -14.46
N LEU A 48 -7.23 -12.27 -13.39
CA LEU A 48 -7.32 -11.66 -12.06
C LEU A 48 -5.96 -11.21 -11.51
N ARG A 49 -4.90 -11.99 -11.72
CA ARG A 49 -3.53 -11.57 -11.33
C ARG A 49 -3.03 -10.37 -12.12
N THR A 50 -3.45 -10.31 -13.36
CA THR A 50 -3.05 -9.35 -14.38
C THR A 50 -3.80 -8.02 -14.22
N SER A 51 -5.03 -8.07 -13.68
CA SER A 51 -5.84 -6.89 -13.35
C SER A 51 -5.46 -6.19 -12.04
N ALA A 52 -4.47 -6.74 -11.30
CA ALA A 52 -3.99 -6.14 -10.06
C ALA A 52 -3.26 -4.82 -10.33
N SER A 53 -3.74 -3.74 -9.71
CA SER A 53 -3.19 -2.40 -9.85
C SER A 53 -3.14 -1.66 -8.51
N VAL A 54 -2.30 -0.62 -8.44
CA VAL A 54 -2.33 0.35 -7.34
C VAL A 54 -2.94 1.65 -7.86
N VAL A 55 -3.98 2.12 -7.19
CA VAL A 55 -4.69 3.36 -7.52
C VAL A 55 -4.42 4.39 -6.43
N PRO A 56 -3.76 5.52 -6.73
CA PRO A 56 -3.63 6.63 -5.78
C PRO A 56 -5.01 7.18 -5.38
N THR A 57 -5.16 7.55 -4.11
CA THR A 57 -6.35 8.23 -3.57
C THR A 57 -5.92 9.49 -2.81
N PRO A 58 -6.84 10.44 -2.54
CA PRO A 58 -6.52 11.59 -1.69
C PRO A 58 -5.98 11.19 -0.30
N GLU A 59 -6.40 10.04 0.22
CA GLU A 59 -6.00 9.50 1.52
C GLU A 59 -4.79 8.55 1.45
N GLY A 60 -4.24 8.28 0.25
CA GLY A 60 -3.10 7.37 0.08
C GLY A 60 -3.14 6.60 -1.24
N ALA A 61 -3.24 5.27 -1.15
CA ALA A 61 -3.32 4.40 -2.31
C ALA A 61 -4.07 3.10 -1.96
N ASN A 62 -4.72 2.51 -2.95
CA ASN A 62 -5.46 1.25 -2.83
C ASN A 62 -4.90 0.20 -3.78
N VAL A 63 -4.87 -1.05 -3.35
CA VAL A 63 -4.66 -2.20 -4.25
C VAL A 63 -6.02 -2.65 -4.77
N VAL A 64 -6.18 -2.70 -6.09
CA VAL A 64 -7.45 -3.00 -6.76
C VAL A 64 -7.29 -4.19 -7.71
N TYR A 65 -8.30 -5.06 -7.71
CA TYR A 65 -8.45 -6.17 -8.65
C TYR A 65 -9.73 -5.97 -9.44
N ASP A 66 -9.61 -5.52 -10.69
CA ASP A 66 -10.76 -5.16 -11.54
C ASP A 66 -11.31 -6.41 -12.25
N SER A 67 -12.08 -7.20 -11.51
CA SER A 67 -12.79 -8.35 -12.05
C SER A 67 -14.04 -8.63 -11.22
N VAL A 68 -15.12 -9.01 -11.89
CA VAL A 68 -16.39 -9.40 -11.25
C VAL A 68 -16.23 -10.60 -10.30
N TYR A 69 -15.16 -11.39 -10.48
CA TYR A 69 -14.86 -12.57 -9.67
C TYR A 69 -13.90 -12.30 -8.52
N SER A 70 -13.27 -11.13 -8.42
CA SER A 70 -12.23 -10.86 -7.41
C SER A 70 -12.76 -11.04 -5.99
N ARG A 71 -13.95 -10.50 -5.70
CA ARG A 71 -14.61 -10.64 -4.40
C ARG A 71 -15.02 -12.09 -4.10
N TYR A 72 -15.50 -12.81 -5.12
CA TYR A 72 -15.88 -14.21 -4.99
C TYR A 72 -14.66 -15.06 -4.61
N GLN A 73 -13.56 -14.87 -5.32
CA GLN A 73 -12.27 -15.53 -5.09
C GLN A 73 -11.61 -15.15 -3.75
N GLU A 74 -11.85 -13.94 -3.23
CA GLU A 74 -11.32 -13.50 -1.93
C GLU A 74 -12.06 -14.16 -0.74
N TYR A 75 -13.40 -14.22 -0.78
CA TYR A 75 -14.19 -14.51 0.42
C TYR A 75 -14.84 -15.89 0.48
N GLU A 76 -15.10 -16.53 -0.65
CA GLU A 76 -15.81 -17.80 -0.66
C GLU A 76 -14.93 -18.95 -0.17
N HIS A 77 -15.57 -20.03 0.29
CA HIS A 77 -14.90 -21.24 0.74
C HIS A 77 -14.42 -22.11 -0.43
N LEU A 78 -13.80 -21.47 -1.42
CA LEU A 78 -13.25 -22.13 -2.59
C LEU A 78 -11.92 -22.81 -2.23
N HIS A 79 -11.73 -23.99 -2.80
CA HIS A 79 -10.45 -24.67 -2.79
C HIS A 79 -9.72 -24.37 -4.08
N HIS A 80 -8.72 -23.50 -4.02
CA HIS A 80 -7.89 -23.19 -5.18
C HIS A 80 -6.78 -24.19 -5.36
N GLU A 81 -6.58 -24.69 -6.59
CA GLU A 81 -5.41 -25.49 -6.93
C GLU A 81 -4.11 -24.67 -6.84
N VAL A 82 -4.19 -23.39 -7.19
CA VAL A 82 -3.08 -22.44 -7.14
C VAL A 82 -3.58 -21.13 -6.53
N GLY A 83 -2.85 -20.60 -5.55
CA GLY A 83 -3.22 -19.40 -4.80
C GLY A 83 -3.94 -19.74 -3.50
N GLN A 84 -4.60 -18.75 -2.90
CA GLN A 84 -5.31 -18.92 -1.64
C GLN A 84 -6.51 -17.99 -1.54
N ARG A 85 -7.50 -18.39 -0.75
CA ARG A 85 -8.57 -17.50 -0.29
C ARG A 85 -7.99 -16.38 0.57
N LEU A 86 -8.73 -15.29 0.72
CA LEU A 86 -8.31 -14.12 1.47
C LEU A 86 -6.92 -13.62 1.04
N TYR A 87 -6.58 -13.77 -0.25
CA TYR A 87 -5.25 -13.47 -0.77
C TYR A 87 -4.88 -12.00 -0.52
N LEU A 88 -5.83 -11.07 -0.61
CA LEU A 88 -5.56 -9.66 -0.35
C LEU A 88 -5.54 -9.36 1.14
N THR A 89 -6.55 -9.84 1.88
CA THR A 89 -6.68 -9.62 3.33
C THR A 89 -5.47 -10.16 4.10
N THR A 90 -5.08 -11.41 3.82
CA THR A 90 -3.92 -12.04 4.47
C THR A 90 -2.60 -11.39 4.05
N THR A 91 -2.53 -10.79 2.85
CA THR A 91 -1.36 -10.00 2.44
C THR A 91 -1.26 -8.72 3.22
N ILE A 92 -2.34 -7.95 3.35
CA ILE A 92 -2.33 -6.71 4.12
C ILE A 92 -1.92 -6.98 5.58
N ILE A 93 -2.48 -8.04 6.19
CA ILE A 93 -2.15 -8.41 7.58
C ILE A 93 -0.69 -8.89 7.68
N GLY A 94 -0.27 -9.81 6.81
CA GLY A 94 1.06 -10.41 6.89
C GLY A 94 2.20 -9.46 6.53
N GLU A 95 1.95 -8.53 5.62
CA GLU A 95 2.96 -7.56 5.14
C GLU A 95 2.93 -6.23 5.89
N ALA A 96 2.06 -6.07 6.91
CA ALA A 96 1.95 -4.83 7.68
C ALA A 96 3.30 -4.32 8.23
N PRO A 97 4.21 -5.16 8.78
CA PRO A 97 5.52 -4.68 9.22
C PRO A 97 6.37 -4.12 8.07
N LYS A 98 6.30 -4.73 6.88
CA LYS A 98 7.06 -4.30 5.71
C LYS A 98 6.49 -3.00 5.13
N VAL A 99 5.17 -2.88 5.06
CA VAL A 99 4.44 -1.66 4.70
C VAL A 99 4.86 -0.51 5.61
N MET A 100 4.84 -0.70 6.93
CA MET A 100 5.30 0.31 7.88
C MET A 100 6.76 0.68 7.67
N GLY A 101 7.63 -0.31 7.41
CA GLY A 101 9.04 -0.05 7.10
C GLY A 101 9.24 0.80 5.83
N ILE A 102 8.44 0.57 4.78
CA ILE A 102 8.47 1.39 3.56
C ILE A 102 8.02 2.82 3.87
N LEU A 103 6.90 2.99 4.58
CA LEU A 103 6.40 4.31 4.97
C LEU A 103 7.43 5.07 5.81
N THR A 104 7.98 4.45 6.85
CA THR A 104 9.00 5.08 7.70
C THR A 104 10.24 5.45 6.89
N SER A 105 10.69 4.59 5.97
CA SER A 105 11.85 4.89 5.13
C SER A 105 11.60 6.07 4.19
N GLU A 106 10.43 6.11 3.54
CA GLU A 106 10.10 7.16 2.57
C GLU A 106 9.82 8.50 3.26
N LEU A 107 9.07 8.50 4.35
CA LEU A 107 8.81 9.71 5.13
C LEU A 107 10.07 10.20 5.85
N GLY A 108 10.94 9.30 6.31
CA GLY A 108 12.23 9.64 6.92
C GLY A 108 13.14 10.45 5.97
N LYS A 109 13.14 10.12 4.67
CA LYS A 109 13.88 10.90 3.65
C LYS A 109 13.40 12.35 3.54
N ALA A 110 12.13 12.60 3.83
CA ALA A 110 11.56 13.95 3.77
C ALA A 110 11.99 14.82 4.96
N ILE A 111 12.24 14.20 6.12
CA ILE A 111 12.72 14.86 7.33
C ILE A 111 14.17 15.34 7.13
N GLY A 112 15.03 14.47 6.57
CA GLY A 112 16.46 14.70 6.37
C GLY A 112 17.30 13.78 7.23
#